data_AF-A0A836RCH8-F1
#
_entry.id   AF-A0A836RCH8-F1
#
_cell.length_a   1.000
_cell.length_b   1.000
_cell.length_c   1.000
_cell.angle_alpha   90.00
_cell.angle_beta   90.00
_cell.angle_gamma   90.00
#
_symmetry.space_group_name_H-M   'P 1'
#
loop_
_entity.id
_entity.type
_entity.pdbx_description
1 polymer ?
#
loop_
_entity_poly.entity_id
_entity_poly.type
_entity_poly.pdbx_seq_one_letter_code
_entity_poly.pdbx_strand_id
1 'polypeptide(L)'
;EGTDVLAGLEMGGIPLATAISLETGLEACFVRKKAKEYGTCKFAEGNAVEGRTLCIVEDVITTGGQVILSAEDLRNAGAKVEHVLCVIDREAGGTERLADAGLSLHPLFTMSELKAAT
;
A
#
# COMPACT_ATOMS: atom_id res chain seq x y z
N GLU A 1 -2.84 13.56 -1.44
CA GLU A 1 -1.93 14.68 -1.77
C GLU A 1 -0.64 14.53 -0.98
N GLY A 2 0.48 15.05 -1.47
CA GLY A 2 1.79 14.93 -0.78
C GLY A 2 2.50 13.58 -0.92
N THR A 3 1.98 12.67 -1.76
CA THR A 3 2.63 11.39 -2.09
C THR A 3 3.74 11.59 -3.10
N ASP A 4 4.93 11.07 -2.81
CA ASP A 4 6.08 11.05 -3.72
C ASP A 4 6.20 9.73 -4.49
N VAL A 5 5.79 8.62 -3.87
CA VAL A 5 5.93 7.24 -4.42
C VAL A 5 4.71 6.38 -4.10
N LEU A 6 4.28 5.60 -5.09
CA LEU A 6 3.26 4.56 -4.94
C LEU A 6 3.94 3.23 -4.58
N ALA A 7 3.64 2.69 -3.42
CA ALA A 7 4.18 1.40 -2.95
C ALA A 7 3.17 0.28 -3.25
N GLY A 8 3.33 -0.39 -4.38
CA GLY A 8 2.49 -1.51 -4.78
C GLY A 8 2.85 -2.78 -4.03
N LEU A 9 1.91 -3.32 -3.26
CA LEU A 9 2.10 -4.57 -2.54
C LEU A 9 1.99 -5.78 -3.47
N GLU A 10 2.92 -6.73 -3.32
CA GLU A 10 2.87 -8.00 -4.03
C GLU A 10 1.65 -8.82 -3.57
N MET A 11 0.80 -9.38 -4.45
CA MET A 11 0.83 -9.33 -5.91
C MET A 11 -0.22 -8.37 -6.49
N GLY A 12 -1.34 -8.15 -5.78
CA GLY A 12 -2.52 -7.45 -6.30
C GLY A 12 -2.33 -5.94 -6.46
N GLY A 13 -1.58 -5.33 -5.54
CA GLY A 13 -1.24 -3.91 -5.58
C GLY A 13 -0.30 -3.49 -6.70
N ILE A 14 0.54 -4.40 -7.23
CA ILE A 14 1.57 -4.07 -8.25
C ILE A 14 0.95 -3.53 -9.55
N PRO A 15 0.01 -4.23 -10.22
CA PRO A 15 -0.60 -3.71 -11.44
C PRO A 15 -1.32 -2.37 -11.25
N LEU A 16 -1.96 -2.18 -10.08
CA LEU A 16 -2.66 -0.95 -9.75
C LEU A 16 -1.70 0.23 -9.55
N ALA A 17 -0.65 0.04 -8.75
CA ALA A 17 0.38 1.06 -8.54
C ALA A 17 1.06 1.43 -9.86
N THR A 18 1.30 0.44 -10.74
CA THR A 18 1.84 0.66 -12.09
C THR A 18 0.88 1.49 -12.94
N ALA A 19 -0.41 1.16 -12.98
CA ALA A 19 -1.39 1.91 -13.76
C ALA A 19 -1.54 3.36 -13.26
N ILE A 20 -1.63 3.56 -11.94
CA ILE A 20 -1.71 4.90 -11.34
C ILE A 20 -0.43 5.69 -11.61
N SER A 21 0.74 5.05 -11.54
CA SER A 21 2.03 5.68 -11.87
C SER A 21 2.06 6.17 -13.32
N LEU A 22 1.62 5.35 -14.27
CA LEU A 22 1.56 5.72 -15.69
C LEU A 22 0.61 6.89 -15.95
N GLU A 23 -0.52 6.94 -15.26
CA GLU A 23 -1.52 8.00 -15.44
C GLU A 23 -1.09 9.32 -14.76
N THR A 24 -0.49 9.24 -13.57
CA THR A 24 -0.20 10.42 -12.73
C THR A 24 1.21 10.96 -12.88
N GLY A 25 2.14 10.17 -13.44
CA GLY A 25 3.57 10.47 -13.46
C GLY A 25 4.28 10.28 -12.11
N LEU A 26 3.58 9.82 -11.06
CA LEU A 26 4.21 9.46 -9.79
C LEU A 26 5.10 8.23 -9.95
N GLU A 27 6.20 8.17 -9.23
CA GLU A 27 7.05 6.99 -9.21
C GLU A 27 6.36 5.82 -8.50
N ALA A 28 6.63 4.59 -8.93
CA ALA A 28 6.20 3.38 -8.25
C ALA A 28 7.39 2.57 -7.72
N CYS A 29 7.21 1.96 -6.56
CA CYS A 29 8.08 0.91 -6.04
C CYS A 29 7.24 -0.31 -5.66
N PHE A 30 7.85 -1.48 -5.65
CA PHE A 30 7.14 -2.74 -5.40
C PHE A 30 7.65 -3.39 -4.11
N VAL A 31 6.71 -3.67 -3.21
CA VAL A 31 6.98 -4.22 -1.88
C VAL A 31 6.71 -5.72 -1.89
N ARG A 32 7.74 -6.51 -1.61
CA ARG A 32 7.65 -7.98 -1.59
C ARG A 32 7.10 -8.48 -0.27
N LYS A 33 6.45 -9.65 -0.27
CA LYS A 33 5.95 -10.28 0.97
C LYS A 33 7.05 -10.82 1.89
N LYS A 34 8.25 -11.08 1.35
CA LYS A 34 9.42 -11.54 2.10
C LYS A 34 10.67 -10.86 1.57
N ALA A 35 11.55 -10.45 2.48
CA ALA A 35 12.88 -9.98 2.12
C ALA A 35 13.69 -11.11 1.45
N LYS A 36 14.62 -10.75 0.55
CA LYS A 36 15.61 -11.70 0.02
C LYS A 36 16.60 -12.07 1.13
N GLU A 37 16.95 -13.36 1.24
CA GLU A 37 17.93 -13.87 2.22
C GLU A 37 19.39 -13.49 1.88
N TYR A 38 19.68 -13.03 0.65
CA TYR A 38 21.02 -12.66 0.21
C TYR A 38 21.01 -11.39 -0.67
N GLY A 39 21.91 -10.44 -0.40
CA GLY A 39 22.08 -9.19 -1.16
C GLY A 39 21.86 -7.92 -0.31
N THR A 40 21.56 -6.78 -0.94
CA THR A 40 21.37 -5.47 -0.26
C THR A 40 20.10 -5.35 0.59
N CYS A 41 19.45 -6.46 0.97
CA CYS A 41 18.23 -6.50 1.79
C CYS A 41 17.16 -5.46 1.40
N LYS A 42 17.06 -5.09 0.11
CA LYS A 42 16.14 -4.04 -0.33
C LYS A 42 14.71 -4.60 -0.34
N PHE A 43 13.89 -4.08 0.58
CA PHE A 43 12.49 -4.45 0.78
C PHE A 43 11.56 -3.87 -0.30
N ALA A 44 11.97 -2.74 -0.90
CA ALA A 44 11.35 -2.13 -2.06
C ALA A 44 12.26 -2.28 -3.29
N GLU A 45 11.74 -2.86 -4.36
CA GLU A 45 12.40 -2.82 -5.66
C GLU A 45 11.97 -1.54 -6.40
N GLY A 46 12.96 -0.73 -6.81
CA GLY A 46 12.74 0.59 -7.40
C GLY A 46 13.64 1.67 -6.80
N ASN A 47 13.13 2.90 -6.74
CA ASN A 47 13.83 4.07 -6.24
C ASN A 47 14.00 4.04 -4.71
N ALA A 48 14.95 4.85 -4.20
CA ALA A 48 15.13 5.01 -2.76
C ALA A 48 13.86 5.56 -2.09
N VAL A 49 13.51 5.02 -0.92
CA VAL A 49 12.29 5.38 -0.17
C VAL A 49 12.57 6.28 1.05
N GLU A 50 13.83 6.37 1.47
CA GLU A 50 14.24 7.16 2.63
C GLU A 50 13.91 8.64 2.45
N GLY A 51 13.25 9.24 3.45
CA GLY A 51 12.85 10.64 3.45
C GLY A 51 11.62 10.97 2.60
N ARG A 52 11.06 9.98 1.89
CA ARG A 52 9.94 10.17 0.96
C ARG A 52 8.60 9.79 1.57
N THR A 53 7.54 10.39 1.06
CA THR A 53 6.16 10.08 1.45
C THR A 53 5.58 9.04 0.50
N LEU A 54 5.26 7.87 1.04
CA LEU A 54 4.76 6.72 0.31
C LEU A 54 3.27 6.53 0.56
N CYS A 55 2.54 6.24 -0.52
CA CYS A 55 1.17 5.73 -0.46
C CYS A 55 1.17 4.26 -0.83
N ILE A 56 0.69 3.40 0.08
CA ILE A 56 0.54 1.99 -0.21
C ILE A 56 -0.64 1.79 -1.15
N VAL A 57 -0.51 0.86 -2.11
CA VAL A 57 -1.58 0.45 -3.02
C VAL A 57 -1.78 -1.06 -2.91
N GLU A 58 -3.02 -1.48 -2.70
CA GLU A 58 -3.44 -2.88 -2.65
C GLU A 58 -4.74 -3.10 -3.44
N ASP A 59 -5.02 -4.34 -3.87
CA ASP A 59 -6.29 -4.65 -4.53
C ASP A 59 -7.46 -4.73 -3.54
N VAL A 60 -7.33 -5.53 -2.49
CA VAL A 60 -8.41 -5.84 -1.54
C VAL A 60 -7.90 -5.78 -0.11
N ILE A 61 -8.60 -5.03 0.74
CA ILE A 61 -8.37 -5.00 2.18
C ILE A 61 -9.42 -5.86 2.89
N THR A 62 -8.94 -6.79 3.72
CA THR A 62 -9.77 -7.54 4.68
C THR A 62 -9.47 -7.05 6.10
N THR A 63 -8.44 -7.60 6.73
CA THR A 63 -8.03 -7.21 8.08
C THR A 63 -6.93 -6.15 8.08
N GLY A 64 -6.27 -5.89 6.94
CA GLY A 64 -5.17 -4.92 6.83
C GLY A 64 -3.81 -5.40 7.38
N GLY A 65 -3.71 -6.63 7.90
CA GLY A 65 -2.50 -7.11 8.58
C GLY A 65 -1.21 -7.03 7.75
N GLN A 66 -1.27 -7.42 6.47
CA GLN A 66 -0.09 -7.36 5.59
C GLN A 66 0.35 -5.92 5.29
N VAL A 67 -0.60 -5.00 5.14
CA VAL A 67 -0.34 -3.58 4.91
C VAL A 67 0.38 -2.97 6.10
N ILE A 68 -0.03 -3.31 7.33
CA ILE A 68 0.61 -2.82 8.55
C ILE A 68 2.08 -3.26 8.61
N LEU A 69 2.35 -4.56 8.39
CA LEU A 69 3.73 -5.08 8.38
C LEU A 69 4.59 -4.36 7.34
N SER A 70 4.08 -4.21 6.11
CA SER A 70 4.81 -3.52 5.05
C SER A 70 5.00 -2.02 5.33
N ALA A 71 4.03 -1.35 5.95
CA ALA A 71 4.18 0.04 6.37
C ALA A 71 5.26 0.19 7.43
N GLU A 72 5.33 -0.73 8.41
CA GLU A 72 6.40 -0.76 9.41
C GLU A 72 7.77 -0.96 8.76
N ASP A 73 7.91 -1.92 7.83
CA ASP A 73 9.15 -2.16 7.11
C ASP A 73 9.61 -0.94 6.30
N LEU A 74 8.68 -0.25 5.63
CA LEU A 74 8.96 0.98 4.90
C LEU A 74 9.33 2.14 5.82
N ARG A 75 8.65 2.29 6.96
CA ARG A 75 8.99 3.29 8.00
C ARG A 75 10.37 3.03 8.60
N ASN A 76 10.72 1.77 8.84
CA ASN A 76 12.06 1.37 9.28
C ASN A 76 13.14 1.68 8.24
N ALA A 77 12.78 1.69 6.96
CA ALA A 77 13.64 2.15 5.86
C ALA A 77 13.66 3.69 5.68
N GLY A 78 13.09 4.45 6.62
CA GLY A 78 13.11 5.91 6.64
C GLY A 78 12.03 6.59 5.80
N ALA A 79 11.06 5.85 5.27
CA ALA A 79 9.92 6.41 4.56
C ALA A 79 8.85 6.95 5.52
N LYS A 80 8.06 7.93 5.06
CA LYS A 80 6.80 8.33 5.69
C LYS A 80 5.66 7.58 5.02
N VAL A 81 4.86 6.86 5.79
CA VAL A 81 3.74 6.05 5.27
C VAL A 81 2.52 6.34 6.11
N GLU A 82 1.50 6.97 5.52
CA GLU A 82 0.29 7.42 6.23
C GLU A 82 -1.00 7.05 5.48
N HIS A 83 -0.90 6.66 4.21
CA HIS A 83 -2.05 6.44 3.34
C HIS A 83 -1.99 5.07 2.66
N VAL A 84 -3.16 4.45 2.57
CA VAL A 84 -3.38 3.18 1.90
C VAL A 84 -4.54 3.36 0.93
N LEU A 85 -4.31 3.10 -0.35
CA LEU A 85 -5.34 3.00 -1.38
C LEU A 85 -5.68 1.53 -1.60
N CYS A 86 -6.97 1.22 -1.71
CA CYS A 86 -7.41 -0.07 -2.22
C CYS A 86 -8.60 0.02 -3.16
N VAL A 87 -8.82 -1.02 -3.97
CA VAL A 87 -9.99 -1.09 -4.83
C VAL A 87 -11.22 -1.50 -4.02
N ILE A 88 -11.08 -2.51 -3.15
CA ILE A 88 -12.20 -3.03 -2.36
C ILE A 88 -11.82 -3.12 -0.88
N ASP A 89 -12.55 -2.42 -0.02
CA ASP A 89 -12.61 -2.74 1.40
C ASP A 89 -13.70 -3.78 1.66
N ARG A 90 -13.33 -4.92 2.25
CA ARG A 90 -14.26 -5.99 2.63
C ARG A 90 -15.07 -5.68 3.89
N GLU A 91 -14.76 -4.57 4.57
CA GLU A 91 -15.39 -4.15 5.83
C GLU A 91 -15.26 -5.23 6.91
N ALA A 92 -14.10 -5.90 6.96
CA ALA A 92 -13.79 -6.98 7.90
C ALA A 92 -12.91 -6.49 9.08
N GLY A 93 -13.04 -5.21 9.45
CA GLY A 93 -12.25 -4.55 10.50
C GLY A 93 -10.91 -3.97 10.03
N GLY A 94 -10.68 -3.89 8.72
CA GLY A 94 -9.43 -3.35 8.16
C GLY A 94 -9.25 -1.86 8.43
N THR A 95 -10.32 -1.07 8.31
CA THR A 95 -10.30 0.38 8.50
C THR A 95 -9.83 0.77 9.90
N GLU A 96 -10.42 0.20 10.95
CA GLU A 96 -10.06 0.49 12.34
C GLU A 96 -8.63 0.02 12.64
N ARG A 97 -8.29 -1.19 12.20
CA ARG A 97 -6.97 -1.77 12.46
C ARG A 97 -5.84 -0.98 11.77
N LEU A 98 -6.10 -0.45 10.57
CA LEU A 98 -5.16 0.43 9.88
C LEU A 98 -5.04 1.79 10.58
N ALA A 99 -6.16 2.36 11.02
CA ALA A 99 -6.15 3.62 11.77
C ALA A 99 -5.33 3.52 13.07
N ASP A 100 -5.47 2.41 13.81
CA ASP A 100 -4.66 2.13 15.02
C ASP A 100 -3.15 2.06 14.73
N ALA A 101 -2.77 1.68 13.50
CA ALA A 101 -1.39 1.67 13.02
C ALA A 101 -0.94 3.01 12.40
N GLY A 102 -1.76 4.06 12.51
CA GLY A 102 -1.51 5.38 11.94
C GLY A 102 -1.60 5.40 10.40
N LEU A 103 -2.47 4.57 9.82
CA LEU A 103 -2.69 4.48 8.38
C LEU A 103 -4.15 4.83 8.06
N SER A 104 -4.35 5.79 7.17
CA SER A 104 -5.68 6.12 6.65
C SER A 104 -6.00 5.28 5.42
N LEU A 105 -7.07 4.49 5.47
CA LEU A 105 -7.55 3.69 4.35
C LEU A 105 -8.47 4.52 3.44
N HIS A 106 -8.23 4.42 2.13
CA HIS A 106 -9.00 5.06 1.06
C HIS A 106 -9.46 3.99 0.05
N PRO A 107 -10.64 3.39 0.25
CA PRO A 107 -11.18 2.41 -0.69
C PRO A 107 -11.87 3.08 -1.88
N LEU A 108 -11.77 2.48 -3.08
CA LEU A 108 -12.60 2.87 -4.22
C LEU A 108 -14.05 2.39 -4.05
N PHE A 109 -14.21 1.17 -3.52
CA PHE A 109 -15.50 0.59 -3.18
C PHE A 109 -15.43 -0.12 -1.83
N THR A 110 -16.53 -0.07 -1.10
CA THR A 110 -16.82 -0.92 0.06
C THR A 110 -17.61 -2.15 -0.36
N MET A 111 -17.55 -3.23 0.44
CA MET A 111 -18.34 -4.43 0.20
C MET A 111 -19.85 -4.14 0.24
N SER A 112 -20.28 -3.23 1.11
CA SER A 112 -21.66 -2.77 1.19
C SER A 112 -22.13 -2.08 -0.09
N GLU A 113 -21.31 -1.19 -0.68
CA GLU A 113 -21.62 -0.56 -1.98
C GLU A 113 -21.74 -1.59 -3.10
N LEU A 114 -20.82 -2.57 -3.15
CA LEU A 114 -20.86 -3.62 -4.16
C LEU A 114 -22.11 -4.52 -4.03
N LYS A 115 -22.53 -4.83 -2.80
CA LYS A 115 -23.75 -5.63 -2.54
C LYS A 115 -25.02 -4.87 -2.89
N ALA A 116 -25.04 -3.55 -2.71
CA ALA A 116 -26.21 -2.72 -3.03
C ALA A 116 -26.41 -2.54 -4.55
N ALA A 117 -25.35 -2.74 -5.34
CA ALA A 117 -25.36 -2.59 -6.80
C ALA A 117 -25.80 -3.84 -7.58
N THR A 118 -26.04 -4.96 -6.89
CA THR A 118 -26.46 -6.25 -7.47
C THR A 118 -27.84 -6.65 -6.97
#